data_AF-A0A368QP58-F1
#
_entry.id   AF-A0A368QP58-F1
#
_cell.length_a   1.000
_cell.length_b   1.000
_cell.length_c   1.000
_cell.angle_alpha   90.00
_cell.angle_beta   90.00
_cell.angle_gamma   90.00
#
_symmetry.space_group_name_H-M   'P 1'
#
loop_
_entity.id
_entity.type
_entity.pdbx_description
1 polymer ?
#
loop_
_entity_poly.entity_id
_entity_poly.type
_entity_poly.pdbx_seq_one_letter_code
_entity_poly.pdbx_strand_id
1 'polypeptide(L)'
;MPNDVPPQPIHSAKDALDALAGILGGALPGSIATADDPADTLLNDPDVASAVTGRLRGAGSGAGNDTLCRWLYDAFRANVPELQLAVLRFVPTLAGVYMCRAVSRKPLAGFEAVLLALYAHAVAQRGGAGEAETVSLPNLANPSPYHDAKVPPKAKPAELDVAVLSPPLEPHGTMRATRRARIVGAVLELYHGKLSRMPLSSKMDFCEFCVAWAGTHNKADDDDKPRLPPATDAVTGAEKWRRVPLPWELFQPVVRIVAHCLLGPSRSDELKAQAARAAECLYWRATETMDAPALLATRSLMRLSQMVEEPIPEPSFSGAIENMAELEAMRANILNTKN
;
A
#
# COMPACT_ATOMS: atom_id res chain seq x y z
N MET A 1 -0.33 5.55 45.02
CA MET A 1 0.18 5.86 43.66
C MET A 1 0.50 4.53 42.98
N PRO A 2 0.22 4.34 41.69
CA PRO A 2 0.78 3.20 40.95
C PRO A 2 2.30 3.31 40.91
N ASN A 3 3.01 2.19 40.91
CA ASN A 3 4.45 2.19 40.73
C ASN A 3 4.76 2.38 39.23
N ASP A 4 5.30 3.54 38.85
CA ASP A 4 5.98 3.71 37.57
C ASP A 4 7.29 2.91 37.58
N VAL A 5 7.17 1.61 37.35
CA VAL A 5 8.31 0.76 36.98
C VAL A 5 8.77 1.24 35.59
N PRO A 6 10.03 1.66 35.39
CA PRO A 6 10.49 2.07 34.08
C PRO A 6 10.32 0.91 33.09
N PRO A 7 9.75 1.14 31.90
CA PRO A 7 9.48 0.06 30.95
C PRO A 7 10.78 -0.64 30.56
N GLN A 8 10.79 -1.97 30.62
CA GLN A 8 11.96 -2.74 30.24
C GLN A 8 12.21 -2.59 28.72
N PRO A 9 13.47 -2.46 28.28
CA PRO A 9 13.80 -2.40 26.86
C PRO A 9 13.40 -3.71 26.17
N ILE A 10 12.71 -3.58 25.04
CA ILE A 10 12.30 -4.73 24.22
C ILE A 10 13.54 -5.33 23.55
N HIS A 11 13.88 -6.56 23.93
CA HIS A 11 15.02 -7.30 23.39
C HIS A 11 14.61 -8.54 22.58
N SER A 12 13.42 -9.10 22.83
CA SER A 12 12.82 -10.19 22.08
C SER A 12 11.35 -9.90 21.75
N ALA A 13 10.80 -10.67 20.81
CA ALA A 13 9.37 -10.62 20.49
C ALA A 13 8.48 -11.09 21.67
N LYS A 14 9.01 -11.89 22.60
CA LYS A 14 8.29 -12.25 23.83
C LYS A 14 8.17 -11.05 24.78
N ASP A 15 9.26 -10.35 25.05
CA ASP A 15 9.22 -9.14 25.90
C ASP A 15 8.28 -8.08 25.30
N ALA A 16 8.24 -7.97 23.97
CA ALA A 16 7.30 -7.14 23.26
C ALA A 16 5.84 -7.56 23.52
N LEU A 17 5.52 -8.84 23.39
CA LEU A 17 4.18 -9.39 23.61
C LEU A 17 3.72 -9.23 25.07
N ASP A 18 4.59 -9.52 26.04
CA ASP A 18 4.31 -9.37 27.48
C ASP A 18 4.10 -7.89 27.84
N ALA A 19 4.90 -6.97 27.28
CA ALA A 19 4.70 -5.52 27.44
C ALA A 19 3.38 -5.04 26.79
N LEU A 20 3.00 -5.60 25.64
CA LEU A 20 1.73 -5.28 24.99
C LEU A 20 0.53 -5.76 25.81
N ALA A 21 0.61 -6.96 26.40
CA ALA A 21 -0.41 -7.49 27.29
C ALA A 21 -0.70 -6.55 28.46
N GLY A 22 0.33 -5.97 29.06
CA GLY A 22 0.20 -4.93 30.09
C GLY A 22 -0.49 -3.65 29.60
N ILE A 23 -0.14 -3.18 28.39
CA ILE A 23 -0.72 -1.96 27.76
C ILE A 23 -2.19 -2.14 27.37
N LEU A 24 -2.60 -3.37 27.08
CA LEU A 24 -3.97 -3.79 26.80
C LEU A 24 -4.73 -4.26 28.06
N GLY A 25 -4.15 -4.12 29.25
CA GLY A 25 -4.82 -4.40 30.53
C GLY A 25 -5.08 -5.89 30.80
N GLY A 26 -4.27 -6.78 30.24
CA GLY A 26 -4.46 -8.24 30.36
C GLY A 26 -5.54 -8.81 29.45
N ALA A 27 -6.12 -8.02 28.54
CA ALA A 27 -7.19 -8.44 27.63
C ALA A 27 -6.74 -9.37 26.46
N LEU A 28 -5.54 -9.94 26.53
CA LEU A 28 -5.08 -10.94 25.56
C LEU A 28 -5.56 -12.33 25.99
N PRO A 29 -6.28 -13.10 25.14
CA PRO A 29 -6.78 -14.41 25.51
C PRO A 29 -5.65 -15.39 25.90
N GLY A 30 -5.92 -16.24 26.90
CA GLY A 30 -4.89 -17.08 27.55
C GLY A 30 -4.13 -18.05 26.63
N SER A 31 -4.61 -18.31 25.42
CA SER A 31 -3.90 -19.09 24.39
C SER A 31 -2.59 -18.43 23.91
N ILE A 32 -2.44 -17.11 24.12
CA ILE A 32 -1.28 -16.32 23.72
C ILE A 32 -0.08 -16.55 24.65
N ALA A 33 -0.32 -16.86 25.93
CA ALA A 33 0.72 -17.15 26.91
C ALA A 33 1.45 -18.50 26.67
N THR A 34 0.92 -19.32 25.75
CA THR A 34 1.41 -20.65 25.39
C THR A 34 1.85 -20.77 23.92
N ALA A 35 1.96 -19.65 23.19
CA ALA A 35 2.37 -19.67 21.79
C ALA A 35 3.89 -19.89 21.62
N ASP A 36 4.27 -20.85 20.76
CA ASP A 36 5.67 -21.14 20.45
C ASP A 36 6.36 -20.01 19.66
N ASP A 37 5.61 -19.22 18.88
CA ASP A 37 6.08 -18.00 18.21
C ASP A 37 5.25 -16.76 18.65
N PRO A 38 5.81 -15.87 19.49
CA PRO A 38 5.13 -14.65 19.89
C PRO A 38 5.06 -13.59 18.78
N ALA A 39 5.95 -13.63 17.78
CA ALA A 39 5.97 -12.67 16.67
C ALA A 39 4.91 -13.00 15.61
N ASP A 40 4.72 -14.29 15.28
CA ASP A 40 3.62 -14.72 14.43
C ASP A 40 2.26 -14.43 15.10
N THR A 41 2.17 -14.65 16.42
CA THR A 41 0.98 -14.26 17.21
C THR A 41 0.66 -12.77 17.08
N LEU A 42 1.65 -11.88 17.26
CA LEU A 42 1.48 -10.44 17.04
C LEU A 42 1.11 -10.07 15.59
N LEU A 43 1.53 -10.86 14.61
CA LEU A 43 1.28 -10.62 13.19
C LEU A 43 -0.09 -11.13 12.70
N ASN A 44 -0.57 -12.27 13.22
CA ASN A 44 -1.72 -12.99 12.67
C ASN A 44 -2.97 -12.93 13.54
N ASP A 45 -2.83 -12.93 14.87
CA ASP A 45 -3.94 -13.05 15.80
C ASP A 45 -5.01 -11.95 15.59
N PRO A 46 -6.31 -12.32 15.53
CA PRO A 46 -7.39 -11.37 15.28
C PRO A 46 -7.77 -10.54 16.52
N ASP A 47 -7.63 -11.09 17.73
CA ASP A 47 -8.05 -10.46 18.97
C ASP A 47 -7.00 -9.44 19.45
N VAL A 48 -5.72 -9.80 19.40
CA VAL A 48 -4.58 -8.88 19.53
C VAL A 48 -4.76 -7.70 18.57
N ALA A 49 -5.06 -7.99 17.31
CA ALA A 49 -5.17 -6.96 16.28
C ALA A 49 -6.40 -6.08 16.46
N SER A 50 -7.55 -6.66 16.84
CA SER A 50 -8.77 -5.93 17.17
C SER A 50 -8.54 -5.00 18.38
N ALA A 51 -7.88 -5.48 19.43
CA ALA A 51 -7.53 -4.68 20.61
C ALA A 51 -6.56 -3.53 20.28
N VAL A 52 -5.51 -3.79 19.50
CA VAL A 52 -4.53 -2.77 19.07
C VAL A 52 -5.16 -1.75 18.12
N THR A 53 -5.84 -2.20 17.04
CA THR A 53 -6.54 -1.29 16.11
C THR A 53 -7.64 -0.50 16.83
N GLY A 54 -8.36 -1.10 17.78
CA GLY A 54 -9.34 -0.41 18.64
C GLY A 54 -8.71 0.69 19.49
N ARG A 55 -7.60 0.39 20.19
CA ARG A 55 -6.82 1.41 20.93
C ARG A 55 -6.27 2.50 20.02
N LEU A 56 -5.82 2.18 18.81
CA LEU A 56 -5.34 3.16 17.84
C LEU A 56 -6.49 4.03 17.28
N ARG A 57 -7.69 3.48 17.06
CA ARG A 57 -8.87 4.23 16.58
C ARG A 57 -9.51 5.10 17.67
N GLY A 58 -9.34 4.79 18.97
CA GLY A 58 -9.92 5.57 20.08
C GLY A 58 -9.51 7.05 20.12
N ALA A 59 -10.41 7.95 20.53
CA ALA A 59 -10.27 9.41 20.35
C ALA A 59 -9.08 10.08 21.08
N GLY A 60 -8.48 9.42 22.07
CA GLY A 60 -7.33 9.90 22.86
C GLY A 60 -5.97 9.36 22.43
N SER A 61 -5.90 8.47 21.43
CA SER A 61 -4.65 7.85 20.99
C SER A 61 -3.77 8.81 20.16
N GLY A 62 -2.47 8.51 20.14
CA GLY A 62 -1.48 9.33 19.42
C GLY A 62 -0.92 10.49 20.23
N ALA A 63 -1.35 10.70 21.48
CA ALA A 63 -0.72 11.67 22.38
C ALA A 63 0.75 11.30 22.68
N GLY A 64 1.59 12.29 23.00
CA GLY A 64 3.03 12.05 23.25
C GLY A 64 3.34 11.16 24.46
N ASN A 65 2.38 10.96 25.36
CA ASN A 65 2.47 10.05 26.49
C ASN A 65 1.91 8.64 26.20
N ASP A 66 1.17 8.43 25.10
CA ASP A 66 0.45 7.19 24.78
C ASP A 66 1.38 5.96 24.78
N THR A 67 1.08 5.02 25.68
CA THR A 67 1.88 3.82 25.92
C THR A 67 1.93 2.90 24.70
N LEU A 68 0.86 2.83 23.91
CA LEU A 68 0.83 2.02 22.70
C LEU A 68 1.70 2.62 21.58
N CYS A 69 1.73 3.94 21.45
CA CYS A 69 2.62 4.62 20.52
C CYS A 69 4.10 4.41 20.89
N ARG A 70 4.42 4.46 22.20
CA ARG A 70 5.76 4.14 22.71
C ARG A 70 6.15 2.69 22.40
N TRP A 71 5.26 1.74 22.68
CA TRP A 71 5.49 0.33 22.36
C TRP A 71 5.73 0.08 20.87
N LEU A 72 4.91 0.65 19.97
CA LEU A 72 5.10 0.52 18.53
C LEU A 72 6.45 1.10 18.06
N TYR A 73 6.89 2.20 18.66
CA TYR A 73 8.19 2.83 18.39
C TYR A 73 9.36 1.95 18.86
N ASP A 74 9.31 1.48 20.11
CA ASP A 74 10.39 0.67 20.71
C ASP A 74 10.47 -0.73 20.07
N ALA A 75 9.34 -1.38 19.83
CA ALA A 75 9.25 -2.69 19.16
C ALA A 75 9.81 -2.65 17.74
N PHE A 76 9.54 -1.59 16.97
CA PHE A 76 10.13 -1.41 15.64
C PHE A 76 11.64 -1.12 15.70
N ARG A 77 12.08 -0.36 16.71
CA ARG A 77 13.49 0.00 16.93
C ARG A 77 14.35 -1.12 17.51
N ALA A 78 13.75 -2.17 18.09
CA ALA A 78 14.46 -3.38 18.51
C ALA A 78 15.14 -4.12 17.33
N ASN A 79 14.75 -3.82 16.09
CA ASN A 79 15.35 -4.32 14.85
C ASN A 79 15.33 -5.85 14.67
N VAL A 80 14.36 -6.51 15.32
CA VAL A 80 13.96 -7.90 15.05
C VAL A 80 12.99 -7.89 13.86
N PRO A 81 13.29 -8.55 12.73
CA PRO A 81 12.55 -8.36 11.48
C PRO A 81 11.10 -8.88 11.53
N GLU A 82 10.83 -9.90 12.34
CA GLU A 82 9.48 -10.44 12.57
C GLU A 82 8.63 -9.44 13.38
N LEU A 83 9.23 -8.81 14.40
CA LEU A 83 8.58 -7.79 15.20
C LEU A 83 8.36 -6.49 14.41
N GLN A 84 9.32 -6.11 13.54
CA GLN A 84 9.14 -5.01 12.59
C GLN A 84 7.97 -5.28 11.64
N LEU A 85 7.81 -6.53 11.15
CA LEU A 85 6.68 -6.92 10.33
C LEU A 85 5.35 -6.86 11.09
N ALA A 86 5.33 -7.30 12.36
CA ALA A 86 4.16 -7.18 13.23
C ALA A 86 3.78 -5.73 13.52
N VAL A 87 4.74 -4.80 13.67
CA VAL A 87 4.44 -3.35 13.75
C VAL A 87 3.88 -2.83 12.41
N LEU A 88 4.44 -3.29 11.27
CA LEU A 88 3.94 -2.90 9.94
C LEU A 88 2.49 -3.34 9.68
N ARG A 89 1.97 -4.40 10.31
CA ARG A 89 0.53 -4.77 10.30
C ARG A 89 -0.39 -3.61 10.65
N PHE A 90 0.05 -2.73 11.55
CA PHE A 90 -0.74 -1.62 12.08
C PHE A 90 -0.53 -0.30 11.33
N VAL A 91 0.35 -0.26 10.31
CA VAL A 91 0.56 0.94 9.48
C VAL A 91 -0.73 1.48 8.85
N PRO A 92 -1.63 0.66 8.27
CA PRO A 92 -2.92 1.14 7.77
C PRO A 92 -3.73 1.95 8.79
N THR A 93 -3.87 1.43 10.02
CA THR A 93 -4.58 2.11 11.10
C THR A 93 -3.81 3.34 11.61
N LEU A 94 -2.51 3.21 11.82
CA LEU A 94 -1.64 4.30 12.29
C LEU A 94 -1.69 5.50 11.32
N ALA A 95 -1.45 5.25 10.02
CA ALA A 95 -1.52 6.25 8.97
C ALA A 95 -2.96 6.77 8.78
N GLY A 96 -3.95 5.88 8.76
CA GLY A 96 -5.37 6.17 8.63
C GLY A 96 -5.88 7.19 9.63
N VAL A 97 -5.76 6.83 10.91
CA VAL A 97 -6.16 7.69 12.05
C VAL A 97 -5.31 8.95 12.09
N TYR A 98 -3.99 8.85 11.89
CA TYR A 98 -3.11 10.02 11.88
C TYR A 98 -3.54 11.04 10.82
N MET A 99 -3.71 10.63 9.57
CA MET A 99 -4.02 11.55 8.46
C MET A 99 -5.39 12.22 8.64
N CYS A 100 -6.41 11.48 9.09
CA CYS A 100 -7.72 12.07 9.40
C CYS A 100 -7.65 13.06 10.57
N ARG A 101 -6.88 12.78 11.63
CA ARG A 101 -6.73 13.70 12.77
C ARG A 101 -5.76 14.85 12.51
N ALA A 102 -4.76 14.69 11.65
CA ALA A 102 -3.75 15.69 11.33
C ALA A 102 -4.36 16.98 10.73
N VAL A 103 -5.49 16.84 10.03
CA VAL A 103 -6.31 17.96 9.51
C VAL A 103 -6.93 18.79 10.65
N SER A 104 -7.27 18.18 11.79
CA SER A 104 -7.90 18.83 12.95
C SER A 104 -6.94 19.67 13.80
N ARG A 105 -5.65 19.70 13.47
CA ARG A 105 -4.57 20.39 14.22
C ARG A 105 -4.38 19.97 15.69
N LYS A 106 -5.06 18.91 16.17
CA LYS A 106 -4.73 18.24 17.45
C LYS A 106 -3.23 17.81 17.45
N PRO A 107 -2.50 17.89 18.57
CA PRO A 107 -1.16 17.34 18.68
C PRO A 107 -1.21 15.80 18.71
N LEU A 108 -0.41 15.15 17.86
CA LEU A 108 -0.39 13.70 17.66
C LEU A 108 1.01 13.09 17.85
N ALA A 109 1.81 13.68 18.76
CA ALA A 109 3.25 13.43 18.88
C ALA A 109 3.64 11.95 19.06
N GLY A 110 2.78 11.11 19.63
CA GLY A 110 2.99 9.66 19.70
C GLY A 110 2.94 8.99 18.32
N PHE A 111 1.92 9.30 17.52
CA PHE A 111 1.87 8.87 16.12
C PHE A 111 3.00 9.50 15.29
N GLU A 112 3.35 10.77 15.54
CA GLU A 112 4.44 11.42 14.80
C GLU A 112 5.79 10.75 15.08
N ALA A 113 6.06 10.31 16.32
CA ALA A 113 7.26 9.55 16.66
C ALA A 113 7.34 8.18 15.95
N VAL A 114 6.25 7.39 15.94
CA VAL A 114 6.22 6.09 15.25
C VAL A 114 6.39 6.27 13.74
N LEU A 115 5.65 7.20 13.12
CA LEU A 115 5.74 7.47 11.68
C LEU A 115 7.13 7.98 11.27
N LEU A 116 7.80 8.80 12.10
CA LEU A 116 9.18 9.24 11.84
C LEU A 116 10.21 8.11 12.02
N ALA A 117 9.99 7.15 12.94
CA ALA A 117 10.87 5.98 13.07
C ALA A 117 10.75 5.03 11.87
N LEU A 118 9.53 4.75 11.43
CA LEU A 118 9.25 3.99 10.20
C LEU A 118 9.86 4.71 8.98
N TYR A 119 9.71 6.03 8.89
CA TYR A 119 10.29 6.83 7.81
C TYR A 119 11.83 6.82 7.80
N ALA A 120 12.48 6.94 8.95
CA ALA A 120 13.94 6.86 9.05
C ALA A 120 14.48 5.51 8.58
N HIS A 121 13.74 4.42 8.81
CA HIS A 121 14.07 3.09 8.27
C HIS A 121 13.85 3.01 6.74
N ALA A 122 12.82 3.66 6.19
CA ALA A 122 12.63 3.77 4.73
C ALA A 122 13.77 4.54 4.06
N VAL A 123 14.23 5.65 4.66
CA VAL A 123 15.41 6.41 4.24
C VAL A 123 16.66 5.52 4.26
N ALA A 124 16.88 4.76 5.34
CA ALA A 124 18.03 3.87 5.48
C ALA A 124 18.03 2.73 4.45
N GLN A 125 16.87 2.15 4.11
CA GLN A 125 16.76 1.13 3.05
C GLN A 125 17.14 1.68 1.66
N ARG A 126 16.89 2.96 1.37
CA ARG A 126 17.37 3.65 0.15
C ARG A 126 18.82 4.14 0.28
N GLY A 127 19.72 3.31 0.82
CA GLY A 127 21.16 3.55 0.75
C GLY A 127 21.70 4.75 1.55
N GLY A 128 21.27 4.91 2.81
CA GLY A 128 21.90 5.82 3.78
C GLY A 128 21.67 7.32 3.59
N ALA A 129 21.92 7.86 2.38
CA ALA A 129 21.55 9.21 1.97
C ALA A 129 20.08 9.32 1.54
N GLY A 130 19.38 8.18 1.39
CA GLY A 130 18.02 8.12 0.88
C GLY A 130 17.96 8.41 -0.61
N GLU A 131 18.70 7.66 -1.43
CA GLU A 131 18.86 7.87 -2.87
C GLU A 131 17.56 7.72 -3.67
N ALA A 132 17.58 8.14 -4.94
CA ALA A 132 16.46 8.02 -5.86
C ALA A 132 16.23 6.55 -6.24
N GLU A 133 14.99 6.08 -6.15
CA GLU A 133 14.62 4.76 -6.67
C GLU A 133 14.52 4.84 -8.19
N THR A 134 15.31 4.04 -8.90
CA THR A 134 15.43 4.09 -10.37
C THR A 134 15.20 2.72 -10.99
N VAL A 135 14.76 2.69 -12.25
CA VAL A 135 14.60 1.47 -13.04
C VAL A 135 15.07 1.71 -14.48
N SER A 136 15.85 0.77 -15.01
CA SER A 136 16.16 0.74 -16.45
C SER A 136 14.90 0.36 -17.23
N LEU A 137 14.49 1.20 -18.18
CA LEU A 137 13.32 0.94 -19.01
C LEU A 137 13.63 -0.18 -20.03
N PRO A 138 12.79 -1.23 -20.15
CA PRO A 138 12.99 -2.26 -21.17
C PRO A 138 12.89 -1.70 -22.58
N ASN A 139 13.88 -2.00 -23.42
CA ASN A 139 13.97 -1.54 -24.80
C ASN A 139 14.06 -2.73 -25.77
N LEU A 140 13.09 -2.86 -26.68
CA LEU A 140 13.01 -3.94 -27.68
C LEU A 140 14.10 -3.90 -28.77
N ALA A 141 14.97 -2.88 -28.76
CA ALA A 141 16.19 -2.86 -29.57
C ALA A 141 17.36 -3.63 -28.93
N ASN A 142 17.28 -3.94 -27.64
CA ASN A 142 18.30 -4.67 -26.88
C ASN A 142 17.75 -6.06 -26.49
N PRO A 143 18.52 -7.16 -26.66
CA PRO A 143 18.05 -8.49 -26.29
C PRO A 143 17.76 -8.59 -24.78
N SER A 144 16.79 -9.43 -24.41
CA SER A 144 16.38 -9.65 -23.02
C SER A 144 16.10 -11.13 -22.74
N PRO A 145 15.95 -11.56 -21.47
CA PRO A 145 15.64 -12.96 -21.12
C PRO A 145 14.35 -13.53 -21.74
N TYR A 146 13.54 -12.69 -22.39
CA TYR A 146 12.28 -13.08 -23.03
C TYR A 146 12.24 -12.82 -24.55
N HIS A 147 13.26 -12.18 -25.15
CA HIS A 147 13.32 -12.01 -26.60
C HIS A 147 14.73 -11.73 -27.15
N ASP A 148 14.98 -12.21 -28.36
CA ASP A 148 16.11 -11.79 -29.19
C ASP A 148 15.76 -10.56 -30.03
N ALA A 149 16.69 -9.61 -30.11
CA ALA A 149 16.57 -8.45 -30.99
C ALA A 149 16.71 -8.90 -32.47
N LYS A 150 15.58 -8.95 -33.20
CA LYS A 150 15.49 -9.45 -34.59
C LYS A 150 16.43 -8.76 -35.60
N VAL A 151 16.92 -7.57 -35.26
CA VAL A 151 18.02 -6.90 -35.97
C VAL A 151 19.14 -6.69 -34.95
N PRO A 152 20.30 -7.36 -35.06
CA PRO A 152 21.44 -7.01 -34.22
C PRO A 152 21.81 -5.55 -34.52
N PRO A 153 21.94 -4.68 -33.49
CA PRO A 153 22.24 -3.28 -33.72
C PRO A 153 23.58 -3.16 -34.47
N LYS A 154 23.59 -2.45 -35.61
CA LYS A 154 24.82 -2.17 -36.38
C LYS A 154 25.74 -1.14 -35.71
N ALA A 155 25.42 -0.76 -34.48
CA ALA A 155 26.16 0.12 -33.59
C ALA A 155 26.20 -0.54 -32.20
N LYS A 156 26.70 0.16 -31.18
CA LYS A 156 26.58 -0.28 -29.79
C LYS A 156 25.10 -0.54 -29.42
N PRO A 157 24.81 -1.42 -28.45
CA PRO A 157 23.44 -1.56 -27.91
C PRO A 157 22.91 -0.19 -27.49
N ALA A 158 21.60 0.01 -27.65
CA ALA A 158 20.97 1.29 -27.33
C ALA A 158 21.15 1.59 -25.84
N GLU A 159 21.50 2.84 -25.52
CA GLU A 159 21.67 3.28 -24.14
C GLU A 159 20.39 3.01 -23.34
N LEU A 160 20.54 2.46 -22.14
CA LEU A 160 19.41 2.10 -21.30
C LEU A 160 18.85 3.36 -20.66
N ASP A 161 17.66 3.76 -21.07
CA ASP A 161 16.93 4.86 -20.43
C ASP A 161 16.59 4.50 -18.97
N VAL A 162 16.73 5.45 -18.05
CA VAL A 162 16.63 5.24 -16.60
C VAL A 162 15.55 6.14 -16.02
N ALA A 163 14.40 5.55 -15.73
CA ALA A 163 13.29 6.25 -15.10
C ALA A 163 13.47 6.33 -13.57
N VAL A 164 13.24 7.51 -12.99
CA VAL A 164 13.11 7.68 -11.54
C VAL A 164 11.70 7.26 -11.12
N LEU A 165 11.58 6.17 -10.37
CA LEU A 165 10.32 5.66 -9.83
C LEU A 165 9.84 6.44 -8.59
N SER A 166 10.78 6.90 -7.76
CA SER A 166 10.51 7.77 -6.63
C SER A 166 11.74 8.66 -6.31
N PRO A 167 11.53 9.93 -5.91
CA PRO A 167 12.63 10.84 -5.63
C PRO A 167 13.36 10.49 -4.31
N PRO A 168 14.58 11.00 -4.10
CA PRO A 168 15.34 10.83 -2.86
C PRO A 168 14.54 11.14 -1.60
N LEU A 169 14.80 10.45 -0.49
CA LEU A 169 14.15 10.67 0.80
C LEU A 169 15.07 11.43 1.76
N GLU A 170 14.88 12.75 1.86
CA GLU A 170 15.54 13.60 2.87
C GLU A 170 15.29 13.07 4.31
N PRO A 171 16.31 12.91 5.16
CA PRO A 171 16.11 12.61 6.59
C PRO A 171 15.27 13.68 7.32
N HIS A 172 14.24 13.26 8.08
CA HIS A 172 13.35 14.18 8.81
C HIS A 172 13.30 13.91 10.31
N GLY A 173 13.58 14.93 11.12
CA GLY A 173 13.43 14.89 12.58
C GLY A 173 12.11 15.45 13.13
N THR A 174 11.27 16.08 12.30
CA THR A 174 9.96 16.65 12.72
C THR A 174 8.91 16.55 11.61
N MET A 175 7.67 16.20 11.94
CA MET A 175 6.60 16.01 10.95
C MET A 175 5.81 17.31 10.68
N ARG A 176 6.38 18.16 9.81
CA ARG A 176 5.74 19.41 9.35
C ARG A 176 4.60 19.13 8.38
N ALA A 177 3.57 19.98 8.37
CA ALA A 177 2.36 19.81 7.56
C ALA A 177 2.64 19.58 6.06
N THR A 178 3.62 20.28 5.49
CA THR A 178 4.05 20.14 4.08
C THR A 178 4.82 18.86 3.78
N ARG A 179 5.30 18.13 4.80
CA ARG A 179 6.08 16.88 4.66
C ARG A 179 5.29 15.63 5.06
N ARG A 180 4.17 15.77 5.77
CA ARG A 180 3.26 14.69 6.22
C ARG A 180 2.94 13.67 5.13
N ALA A 181 2.49 14.13 3.96
CA ALA A 181 2.08 13.23 2.87
C ALA A 181 3.24 12.38 2.33
N ARG A 182 4.45 12.96 2.18
CA ARG A 182 5.65 12.24 1.72
C ARG A 182 6.21 11.28 2.78
N ILE A 183 6.13 11.67 4.06
CA ILE A 183 6.50 10.81 5.20
C ILE A 183 5.57 9.59 5.26
N VAL A 184 4.25 9.81 5.27
CA VAL A 184 3.25 8.72 5.31
C VAL A 184 3.28 7.91 4.02
N GLY A 185 3.50 8.52 2.85
CA GLY A 185 3.68 7.82 1.58
C GLY A 185 4.81 6.79 1.62
N ALA A 186 6.01 7.19 2.05
CA ALA A 186 7.15 6.26 2.18
C ALA A 186 6.92 5.18 3.27
N VAL A 187 6.16 5.47 4.32
CA VAL A 187 5.75 4.45 5.31
C VAL A 187 4.73 3.46 4.71
N LEU A 188 3.84 3.92 3.82
CA LEU A 188 2.98 3.04 3.03
C LEU A 188 3.78 2.24 1.99
N GLU A 189 4.90 2.74 1.47
CA GLU A 189 5.81 1.96 0.61
C GLU A 189 6.48 0.80 1.38
N LEU A 190 6.86 0.98 2.65
CA LEU A 190 7.31 -0.13 3.52
C LEU A 190 6.21 -1.19 3.72
N TYR A 191 4.97 -0.77 3.95
CA TYR A 191 3.83 -1.68 4.08
C TYR A 191 3.55 -2.42 2.76
N HIS A 192 3.56 -1.71 1.63
CA HIS A 192 3.44 -2.27 0.28
C HIS A 192 4.52 -3.33 0.01
N GLY A 193 5.79 -3.05 0.36
CA GLY A 193 6.92 -3.97 0.22
C GLY A 193 6.83 -5.25 1.08
N LYS A 194 5.86 -5.35 2.00
CA LYS A 194 5.55 -6.55 2.80
C LYS A 194 4.13 -7.06 2.61
N LEU A 195 3.35 -6.49 1.68
CA LEU A 195 1.90 -6.65 1.58
C LEU A 195 1.45 -8.09 1.31
N SER A 196 2.28 -8.92 0.67
CA SER A 196 2.03 -10.36 0.51
C SER A 196 1.95 -11.11 1.84
N ARG A 197 2.72 -10.68 2.86
CA ARG A 197 2.71 -11.25 4.23
C ARG A 197 1.68 -10.60 5.16
N MET A 198 0.97 -9.57 4.71
CA MET A 198 -0.02 -8.86 5.53
C MET A 198 -1.38 -9.59 5.52
N PRO A 199 -1.94 -9.96 6.69
CA PRO A 199 -3.23 -10.65 6.75
C PRO A 199 -4.42 -9.78 6.35
N LEU A 200 -5.58 -10.44 6.18
CA LEU A 200 -6.80 -9.86 5.62
C LEU A 200 -7.28 -8.59 6.35
N SER A 201 -7.30 -8.60 7.69
CA SER A 201 -7.78 -7.47 8.51
C SER A 201 -7.02 -6.17 8.24
N SER A 202 -5.69 -6.22 8.19
CA SER A 202 -4.82 -5.08 7.88
C SER A 202 -5.10 -4.49 6.48
N LYS A 203 -5.45 -5.33 5.51
CA LYS A 203 -5.84 -4.92 4.15
C LYS A 203 -7.25 -4.32 4.09
N MET A 204 -8.16 -4.83 4.91
CA MET A 204 -9.52 -4.28 5.07
C MET A 204 -9.50 -2.91 5.77
N ASP A 205 -8.74 -2.78 6.87
CA ASP A 205 -8.42 -1.51 7.55
C ASP A 205 -7.93 -0.48 6.52
N PHE A 206 -6.95 -0.85 5.69
CA PHE A 206 -6.39 0.04 4.67
C PHE A 206 -7.43 0.56 3.67
N CYS A 207 -8.28 -0.34 3.14
CA CYS A 207 -9.28 0.03 2.15
C CYS A 207 -10.43 0.86 2.76
N GLU A 208 -10.77 0.65 4.04
CA GLU A 208 -11.67 1.54 4.79
C GLU A 208 -11.11 2.96 4.87
N PHE A 209 -9.84 3.11 5.27
CA PHE A 209 -9.21 4.44 5.34
C PHE A 209 -9.10 5.11 3.95
N CYS A 210 -8.92 4.35 2.87
CA CYS A 210 -8.96 4.90 1.51
C CYS A 210 -10.32 5.53 1.16
N VAL A 211 -11.42 4.85 1.47
CA VAL A 211 -12.79 5.39 1.30
C VAL A 211 -12.98 6.66 2.15
N ALA A 212 -12.52 6.64 3.40
CA ALA A 212 -12.59 7.80 4.29
C ALA A 212 -11.75 9.01 3.84
N TRP A 213 -10.55 8.77 3.33
CA TRP A 213 -9.64 9.81 2.83
C TRP A 213 -10.14 10.46 1.54
N ALA A 214 -10.78 9.67 0.67
CA ALA A 214 -11.54 10.18 -0.46
C ALA A 214 -12.74 11.01 0.00
N GLY A 215 -13.47 10.53 1.00
CA GLY A 215 -14.69 11.15 1.49
C GLY A 215 -15.93 10.69 0.73
N THR A 216 -17.10 11.07 1.24
CA THR A 216 -18.40 10.63 0.73
C THR A 216 -18.77 11.33 -0.57
N HIS A 217 -18.46 10.71 -1.71
CA HIS A 217 -19.06 11.08 -3.00
C HIS A 217 -20.47 10.49 -3.09
N ASN A 218 -21.44 11.17 -2.47
CA ASN A 218 -22.85 10.78 -2.53
C ASN A 218 -23.36 10.92 -3.97
N LYS A 219 -23.58 9.78 -4.67
CA LYS A 219 -24.51 9.73 -5.81
C LYS A 219 -25.94 9.84 -5.24
N ALA A 220 -26.36 11.08 -4.97
CA ALA A 220 -27.69 11.42 -4.45
C ALA A 220 -28.53 12.20 -5.47
N ASP A 221 -27.92 12.69 -6.56
CA ASP A 221 -28.56 13.31 -7.72
C ASP A 221 -28.03 12.66 -9.01
N ASP A 222 -28.42 11.40 -9.25
CA ASP A 222 -28.85 10.92 -10.59
C ASP A 222 -29.51 9.54 -10.46
N ASP A 223 -30.36 9.16 -11.43
CA ASP A 223 -31.32 8.04 -11.34
C ASP A 223 -30.69 6.62 -11.57
N ASP A 224 -29.39 6.46 -11.29
CA ASP A 224 -28.61 5.23 -11.55
C ASP A 224 -28.34 4.45 -10.24
N LYS A 225 -28.78 3.19 -10.18
CA LYS A 225 -28.75 2.37 -8.95
C LYS A 225 -27.33 2.21 -8.40
N PRO A 226 -27.12 2.36 -7.07
CA PRO A 226 -25.82 2.09 -6.46
C PRO A 226 -25.44 0.61 -6.69
N ARG A 227 -24.32 0.37 -7.38
CA ARG A 227 -23.89 -0.96 -7.83
C ARG A 227 -23.42 -1.90 -6.71
N LEU A 228 -23.23 -1.37 -5.50
CA LEU A 228 -23.00 -2.13 -4.27
C LEU A 228 -23.83 -1.49 -3.13
N PRO A 229 -24.24 -2.27 -2.12
CA PRO A 229 -24.88 -1.72 -0.93
C PRO A 229 -23.94 -0.73 -0.20
N PRO A 230 -24.49 0.28 0.50
CA PRO A 230 -23.71 1.12 1.38
C PRO A 230 -23.03 0.28 2.47
N ALA A 231 -21.89 0.76 2.98
CA ALA A 231 -21.30 0.18 4.18
C ALA A 231 -22.29 0.27 5.34
N THR A 232 -22.34 -0.74 6.19
CA THR A 232 -23.30 -0.82 7.29
C THR A 232 -23.07 0.30 8.31
N ASP A 233 -23.98 1.28 8.35
CA ASP A 233 -24.01 2.32 9.37
C ASP A 233 -24.24 1.68 10.75
N ALA A 234 -23.15 1.54 11.52
CA ALA A 234 -23.15 0.93 12.84
C ALA A 234 -22.40 1.81 13.85
N VAL A 235 -22.95 1.88 15.07
CA VAL A 235 -22.42 2.59 16.25
C VAL A 235 -22.38 4.12 16.15
N THR A 236 -23.45 4.73 16.67
CA THR A 236 -23.49 6.14 17.08
C THR A 236 -22.35 6.47 18.06
N GLY A 237 -21.40 7.32 17.66
CA GLY A 237 -20.32 7.82 18.52
C GLY A 237 -18.90 7.67 17.95
N ALA A 238 -18.71 6.95 16.84
CA ALA A 238 -17.40 6.87 16.16
C ALA A 238 -16.92 8.26 15.69
N GLU A 239 -15.60 8.54 15.78
CA GLU A 239 -15.01 9.71 15.13
C GLU A 239 -15.20 9.58 13.61
N LYS A 240 -16.16 10.30 13.02
CA LYS A 240 -16.40 10.25 11.57
C LYS A 240 -15.14 10.70 10.82
N TRP A 241 -14.43 9.73 10.24
CA TRP A 241 -13.21 9.93 9.48
C TRP A 241 -13.44 10.97 8.38
N ARG A 242 -12.45 11.86 8.19
CA ARG A 242 -12.58 13.03 7.31
C ARG A 242 -11.74 12.87 6.05
N ARG A 243 -12.26 13.40 4.94
CA ARG A 243 -11.56 13.61 3.67
C ARG A 243 -10.21 14.31 3.91
N VAL A 244 -9.16 13.79 3.29
CA VAL A 244 -7.77 14.22 3.49
C VAL A 244 -7.20 14.78 2.18
N PRO A 245 -6.27 15.76 2.21
CA PRO A 245 -5.44 16.07 1.05
C PRO A 245 -4.58 14.86 0.64
N LEU A 246 -4.76 14.36 -0.57
CA LEU A 246 -3.98 13.25 -1.14
C LEU A 246 -3.15 13.77 -2.32
N PRO A 247 -1.97 14.37 -2.10
CA PRO A 247 -1.05 14.70 -3.17
C PRO A 247 -0.39 13.42 -3.72
N TRP A 248 0.23 13.52 -4.88
CA TRP A 248 0.74 12.36 -5.64
C TRP A 248 1.68 11.44 -4.84
N GLU A 249 2.55 11.99 -3.98
CA GLU A 249 3.50 11.21 -3.17
C GLU A 249 2.82 10.30 -2.12
N LEU A 250 1.58 10.61 -1.76
CA LEU A 250 0.73 9.76 -0.92
C LEU A 250 -0.23 8.91 -1.79
N PHE A 251 -0.71 9.45 -2.92
CA PHE A 251 -1.65 8.76 -3.80
C PHE A 251 -1.02 7.55 -4.54
N GLN A 252 0.23 7.67 -4.98
CA GLN A 252 0.99 6.62 -5.67
C GLN A 252 1.09 5.31 -4.87
N PRO A 253 1.56 5.29 -3.59
CA PRO A 253 1.54 4.07 -2.78
C PRO A 253 0.12 3.61 -2.43
N VAL A 254 -0.83 4.54 -2.25
CA VAL A 254 -2.24 4.18 -1.99
C VAL A 254 -2.83 3.34 -3.12
N VAL A 255 -2.72 3.81 -4.37
CA VAL A 255 -3.24 3.06 -5.53
C VAL A 255 -2.51 1.73 -5.72
N ARG A 256 -1.19 1.66 -5.48
CA ARG A 256 -0.43 0.40 -5.50
C ARG A 256 -0.98 -0.64 -4.51
N ILE A 257 -1.26 -0.23 -3.27
CA ILE A 257 -1.82 -1.12 -2.24
C ILE A 257 -3.26 -1.54 -2.60
N VAL A 258 -4.13 -0.61 -3.00
CA VAL A 258 -5.50 -0.96 -3.43
C VAL A 258 -5.49 -1.90 -4.64
N ALA A 259 -4.58 -1.69 -5.60
CA ALA A 259 -4.42 -2.57 -6.75
C ALA A 259 -4.01 -4.00 -6.35
N HIS A 260 -3.11 -4.17 -5.38
CA HIS A 260 -2.79 -5.50 -4.84
C HIS A 260 -3.97 -6.14 -4.08
N CYS A 261 -4.76 -5.35 -3.35
CA CYS A 261 -5.96 -5.88 -2.68
C CYS A 261 -7.07 -6.31 -3.68
N LEU A 262 -7.10 -5.70 -4.87
CA LEU A 262 -8.12 -5.93 -5.91
C LEU A 262 -7.71 -7.01 -6.93
N LEU A 263 -6.44 -7.02 -7.35
CA LEU A 263 -5.90 -7.87 -8.42
C LEU A 263 -4.84 -8.88 -7.95
N GLY A 264 -4.43 -8.84 -6.68
CA GLY A 264 -3.47 -9.78 -6.11
C GLY A 264 -4.07 -11.16 -5.85
N PRO A 265 -3.25 -12.16 -5.45
CA PRO A 265 -3.66 -13.56 -5.29
C PRO A 265 -4.56 -13.84 -4.06
N SER A 266 -5.36 -12.86 -3.63
CA SER A 266 -6.32 -13.00 -2.54
C SER A 266 -7.52 -13.84 -2.96
N ARG A 267 -7.83 -14.87 -2.17
CA ARG A 267 -9.07 -15.67 -2.29
C ARG A 267 -10.27 -15.05 -1.57
N SER A 268 -10.13 -13.85 -0.99
CA SER A 268 -11.23 -13.12 -0.36
C SER A 268 -11.88 -12.16 -1.36
N ASP A 269 -13.08 -12.50 -1.83
CA ASP A 269 -13.89 -11.62 -2.66
C ASP A 269 -14.47 -10.43 -1.86
N GLU A 270 -14.56 -10.54 -0.54
CA GLU A 270 -14.85 -9.42 0.36
C GLU A 270 -13.76 -8.33 0.25
N LEU A 271 -12.48 -8.72 0.26
CA LEU A 271 -11.38 -7.79 0.06
C LEU A 271 -11.42 -7.17 -1.34
N LYS A 272 -11.71 -7.95 -2.38
CA LYS A 272 -11.85 -7.43 -3.75
C LYS A 272 -13.00 -6.41 -3.82
N ALA A 273 -14.15 -6.69 -3.23
CA ALA A 273 -15.28 -5.77 -3.18
C ALA A 273 -14.96 -4.48 -2.39
N GLN A 274 -14.26 -4.59 -1.26
CA GLN A 274 -13.83 -3.44 -0.46
C GLN A 274 -12.73 -2.61 -1.18
N ALA A 275 -11.82 -3.26 -1.89
CA ALA A 275 -10.79 -2.61 -2.70
C ALA A 275 -11.38 -1.95 -3.96
N ALA A 276 -12.41 -2.55 -4.59
CA ALA A 276 -13.15 -1.95 -5.69
C ALA A 276 -13.90 -0.69 -5.24
N ARG A 277 -14.56 -0.71 -4.07
CA ARG A 277 -15.16 0.48 -3.43
C ARG A 277 -14.10 1.56 -3.18
N ALA A 278 -12.95 1.20 -2.61
CA ALA A 278 -11.84 2.13 -2.40
C ALA A 278 -11.32 2.74 -3.71
N ALA A 279 -11.20 1.94 -4.78
CA ALA A 279 -10.78 2.41 -6.10
C ALA A 279 -11.80 3.37 -6.74
N GLU A 280 -13.11 3.11 -6.65
CA GLU A 280 -14.14 4.04 -7.14
C GLU A 280 -14.11 5.36 -6.33
N CYS A 281 -14.02 5.29 -4.99
CA CYS A 281 -13.91 6.50 -4.17
C CYS A 281 -12.65 7.31 -4.51
N LEU A 282 -11.50 6.66 -4.74
CA LEU A 282 -10.26 7.33 -5.16
C LEU A 282 -10.33 7.91 -6.57
N TYR A 283 -11.09 7.29 -7.50
CA TYR A 283 -11.33 7.82 -8.84
C TYR A 283 -12.18 9.11 -8.82
N TRP A 284 -13.30 9.10 -8.09
CA TRP A 284 -14.10 10.32 -7.90
C TRP A 284 -13.28 11.40 -7.21
N ARG A 285 -12.52 11.01 -6.16
CA ARG A 285 -11.61 11.90 -5.42
C ARG A 285 -10.53 12.56 -6.27
N ALA A 286 -10.02 11.88 -7.30
CA ALA A 286 -9.04 12.39 -8.26
C ALA A 286 -9.69 13.30 -9.31
N THR A 287 -10.92 12.96 -9.72
CA THR A 287 -11.74 13.77 -10.64
C THR A 287 -12.10 15.12 -10.00
N GLU A 288 -12.52 15.13 -8.74
CA GLU A 288 -12.78 16.34 -7.94
C GLU A 288 -11.56 17.28 -7.81
N THR A 289 -10.33 16.76 -7.89
CA THR A 289 -9.09 17.56 -7.81
C THR A 289 -8.40 17.81 -9.14
N MET A 290 -8.92 17.26 -10.25
CA MET A 290 -8.29 17.32 -11.57
C MET A 290 -6.82 16.84 -11.59
N ASP A 291 -6.48 15.90 -10.72
CA ASP A 291 -5.15 15.27 -10.69
C ASP A 291 -5.08 14.22 -11.81
N ALA A 292 -4.42 14.57 -12.91
CA ALA A 292 -4.39 13.73 -14.11
C ALA A 292 -3.65 12.39 -13.92
N PRO A 293 -2.46 12.33 -13.28
CA PRO A 293 -1.85 11.06 -12.85
C PRO A 293 -2.77 10.20 -11.99
N ALA A 294 -3.43 10.79 -10.99
CA ALA A 294 -4.35 10.08 -10.09
C ALA A 294 -5.58 9.53 -10.83
N LEU A 295 -6.18 10.33 -11.72
CA LEU A 295 -7.33 9.94 -12.54
C LEU A 295 -6.96 8.84 -13.53
N LEU A 296 -5.80 8.93 -14.18
CA LEU A 296 -5.32 7.89 -15.10
C LEU A 296 -5.07 6.57 -14.36
N ALA A 297 -4.39 6.60 -13.20
CA ALA A 297 -4.07 5.42 -12.43
C ALA A 297 -5.34 4.70 -11.89
N THR A 298 -6.25 5.44 -11.28
CA THR A 298 -7.51 4.88 -10.75
C THR A 298 -8.46 4.42 -11.83
N ARG A 299 -8.65 5.17 -12.92
CA ARG A 299 -9.48 4.75 -14.05
C ARG A 299 -8.93 3.49 -14.73
N SER A 300 -7.60 3.36 -14.82
CA SER A 300 -6.96 2.14 -15.33
C SER A 300 -7.22 0.96 -14.40
N LEU A 301 -7.07 1.13 -13.08
CA LEU A 301 -7.37 0.09 -12.09
C LEU A 301 -8.83 -0.36 -12.12
N MET A 302 -9.79 0.58 -12.18
CA MET A 302 -11.21 0.26 -12.28
C MET A 302 -11.53 -0.53 -13.56
N ARG A 303 -10.90 -0.19 -14.70
CA ARG A 303 -11.04 -0.97 -15.93
C ARG A 303 -10.46 -2.38 -15.80
N LEU A 304 -9.27 -2.54 -15.22
CA LEU A 304 -8.66 -3.85 -14.99
C LEU A 304 -9.55 -4.75 -14.11
N SER A 305 -10.20 -4.19 -13.07
CA SER A 305 -11.15 -4.94 -12.24
C SER A 305 -12.50 -5.26 -12.91
N GLN A 306 -12.77 -4.68 -14.09
CA GLN A 306 -13.96 -4.95 -14.91
C GLN A 306 -13.64 -5.81 -16.13
N MET A 307 -12.35 -6.06 -16.42
CA MET A 307 -11.95 -7.09 -17.36
C MET A 307 -12.25 -8.43 -16.72
N VAL A 308 -13.29 -9.10 -17.23
CA VAL A 308 -13.51 -10.53 -17.03
C VAL A 308 -12.23 -11.26 -17.43
N GLU A 309 -11.94 -12.40 -16.80
CA GLU A 309 -10.96 -13.36 -17.30
C GLU A 309 -11.49 -14.02 -18.60
N GLU A 310 -11.59 -13.22 -19.67
CA GLU A 310 -11.52 -13.76 -21.03
C GLU A 310 -10.17 -14.48 -21.12
N PRO A 311 -10.13 -15.80 -21.38
CA PRO A 311 -8.87 -16.51 -21.49
C PRO A 311 -8.08 -15.87 -22.62
N ILE A 312 -6.86 -15.39 -22.30
CA ILE A 312 -5.98 -14.69 -23.26
C ILE A 312 -5.95 -15.53 -24.54
N PRO A 313 -6.51 -15.05 -25.66
CA PRO A 313 -6.60 -15.85 -26.87
C PRO A 313 -5.20 -16.29 -27.27
N GLU A 314 -4.98 -17.60 -27.40
CA GLU A 314 -3.66 -18.11 -27.77
C GLU A 314 -3.22 -17.40 -29.06
N PRO A 315 -2.01 -16.81 -29.10
CA PRO A 315 -1.58 -16.01 -30.24
C PRO A 315 -1.47 -16.89 -31.47
N SER A 316 -2.51 -16.85 -32.32
CA SER A 316 -2.59 -17.69 -33.52
C SER A 316 -1.58 -17.24 -34.55
N PHE A 317 -0.39 -17.83 -34.50
CA PHE A 317 0.70 -17.57 -35.43
C PHE A 317 0.42 -18.10 -36.86
N SER A 318 -0.71 -18.79 -37.12
CA SER A 318 -1.04 -19.34 -38.44
C SER A 318 -1.07 -18.26 -39.53
N GLY A 319 -1.74 -17.13 -39.25
CA GLY A 319 -1.84 -16.01 -40.18
C GLY A 319 -0.49 -15.35 -40.48
N ALA A 320 0.53 -15.49 -39.62
CA ALA A 320 1.88 -15.00 -39.90
C ALA A 320 2.62 -15.87 -40.93
N ILE A 321 2.24 -17.14 -41.07
CA ILE A 321 2.79 -18.07 -42.07
C ILE A 321 2.10 -17.84 -43.42
N GLU A 322 0.77 -17.73 -43.43
CA GLU A 322 -0.04 -17.46 -44.63
C GLU A 322 0.37 -16.13 -45.29
N ASN A 323 0.44 -15.04 -44.52
CA ASN A 323 0.90 -13.74 -45.02
C ASN A 323 2.34 -13.76 -45.56
N MET A 324 3.21 -14.65 -45.06
CA MET A 324 4.57 -14.79 -45.58
C MET A 324 4.58 -15.53 -46.92
N ALA A 325 3.82 -16.62 -47.04
CA ALA A 325 3.67 -17.39 -48.27
C ALA A 325 3.02 -16.55 -49.40
N GLU A 326 2.01 -15.73 -49.09
CA GLU A 326 1.44 -14.80 -50.07
C GLU A 326 2.46 -13.74 -50.54
N LEU A 327 3.26 -13.18 -49.62
CA LEU A 327 4.28 -12.19 -49.96
C LEU A 327 5.40 -12.79 -50.84
N GLU A 328 5.78 -14.04 -50.61
CA GLU A 328 6.73 -14.78 -51.45
C GLU A 328 6.13 -15.14 -52.82
N ALA A 329 4.87 -15.56 -52.89
CA ALA A 329 4.17 -15.78 -54.16
C ALA A 329 4.03 -14.48 -54.99
N MET A 330 3.72 -13.35 -54.36
CA MET A 330 3.71 -12.05 -55.03
C MET A 330 5.11 -11.66 -55.54
N ARG A 331 6.17 -11.88 -54.76
CA ARG A 331 7.56 -11.66 -55.21
C ARG A 331 7.92 -12.54 -56.41
N ALA A 332 7.56 -13.82 -56.40
CA ALA A 332 7.81 -14.74 -57.51
C ALA A 332 7.12 -14.24 -58.80
N ASN A 333 5.86 -13.83 -58.72
CA ASN A 333 5.12 -13.28 -59.86
C ASN A 333 5.71 -11.96 -60.41
N ILE A 334 6.21 -11.07 -59.54
CA ILE A 334 6.88 -9.82 -59.94
C ILE A 334 8.24 -10.06 -60.61
N LEU A 335 8.93 -11.16 -60.27
CA LEU A 335 10.17 -11.58 -60.94
C LEU A 335 9.89 -12.27 -62.28
N ASN A 336 8.85 -13.12 -62.34
CA ASN A 336 8.51 -13.87 -63.55
C ASN A 336 7.79 -13.04 -64.64
N THR A 337 7.44 -11.78 -64.35
CA THR A 337 6.84 -10.82 -65.29
C THR A 337 7.85 -9.81 -65.87
N LYS A 338 9.16 -10.08 -65.72
CA LYS A 338 10.26 -9.22 -66.21
C LYS A 338 11.22 -9.90 -67.21
N ASN A 339 10.86 -11.09 -67.70
CA ASN A 339 11.54 -11.81 -68.77
C ASN A 339 10.63 -11.91 -70.00
#